data_AF-A0A1H4J1F7-F1
#
_entry.id   AF-A0A1H4J1F7-F1
#
_cell.length_a   1.000
_cell.length_b   1.000
_cell.length_c   1.000
_cell.angle_alpha   90.00
_cell.angle_beta   90.00
_cell.angle_gamma   90.00
#
_symmetry.space_group_name_H-M   'P 1'
#
loop_
_entity.id
_entity.type
_entity.pdbx_description
1 polymer ?
#
loop_
_entity_poly.entity_id
_entity_poly.type
_entity_poly.pdbx_seq_one_letter_code
_entity_poly.pdbx_strand_id
1 'polypeptide(L)'
;MAAIAAAVVPASASVAEDAPPVCGGLAANPSVELAARNGAPDGYVFAPAAPVPPGTPAAKVPKLLTAPDFAVDGQRAAFLQTPDGKTSTAYQTERFVPGGVYTLSVWTAARAPRYEPATGLRFYDATGTQIQETKLVADHYEGDGTLVRQEFPAATAPAKATAVKFFATSTLDRLHWDCLDLQLAAYSVKKEVQNPATGAWASFATVTAGETAHYRITVTNEGTQDLTGITVQDPWCATSFAPFPLAPGANRQLTCDHPDLTVADNGHVNTAKVTGVHHPGGTLGDKTASATITVLPPPAIAKIGDFVWADRNRDGLQDPDEPGVAGVKVTLKDGAGGTVGTTATDDKGKYGFEKLKDGTYQVCFAVPADFTVTRRDAGSEDRDSDAGPDGCTAPRTVGGPSHEDFAADLGLLSPTNRIGDFAWADTNGDGRQDAGEPGLAGVKVVLKDASGKEVSSLVTGPDGSYAFDGLEDGTYQVCFTADGHHPTAKDTGDDTGDSDADPASGCADPRPLGPGKREDRTVDAGFAATVRA
;
A
#
# COMPACT_ATOMS: atom_id res chain seq x y z
N MET A 1 -48.57 -1.49 -64.07
CA MET A 1 -47.28 -1.52 -64.79
C MET A 1 -46.17 -1.30 -63.78
N ALA A 2 -45.31 -2.30 -63.57
CA ALA A 2 -43.99 -2.28 -62.90
C ALA A 2 -43.77 -3.71 -62.35
N ALA A 3 -43.14 -4.59 -63.10
CA ALA A 3 -41.68 -4.78 -63.23
C ALA A 3 -41.24 -5.96 -62.35
N ILE A 4 -41.21 -7.13 -62.97
CA ILE A 4 -40.61 -8.37 -62.47
C ILE A 4 -39.09 -8.15 -62.47
N ALA A 5 -38.48 -8.10 -61.29
CA ALA A 5 -37.02 -8.11 -61.15
C ALA A 5 -36.54 -9.57 -61.10
N ALA A 6 -35.84 -9.98 -62.14
CA ALA A 6 -35.25 -11.29 -62.30
C ALA A 6 -34.20 -11.57 -61.22
N ALA A 7 -34.27 -12.76 -60.63
CA ALA A 7 -33.22 -13.30 -59.79
C ALA A 7 -31.95 -13.50 -60.65
N VAL A 8 -30.91 -12.72 -60.35
CA VAL A 8 -29.57 -13.00 -60.84
C VAL A 8 -28.97 -14.05 -59.90
N VAL A 9 -29.00 -15.30 -60.33
CA VAL A 9 -28.12 -16.34 -59.78
C VAL A 9 -26.69 -15.92 -60.14
N PRO A 10 -25.77 -15.72 -59.18
CA PRO A 10 -24.40 -15.43 -59.53
C PRO A 10 -23.85 -16.62 -60.33
N ALA A 11 -23.26 -16.32 -61.48
CA ALA A 11 -22.54 -17.27 -62.30
C ALA A 11 -21.56 -18.05 -61.41
N SER A 12 -21.58 -19.37 -61.55
CA SER A 12 -20.54 -20.25 -61.05
C SER A 12 -19.18 -19.65 -61.37
N ALA A 13 -18.45 -19.25 -60.32
CA ALA A 13 -17.08 -18.81 -60.44
C ALA A 13 -16.31 -19.93 -61.14
N SER A 14 -15.76 -19.61 -62.29
CA SER A 14 -14.72 -20.40 -62.93
C SER A 14 -13.65 -20.70 -61.89
N VAL A 15 -13.33 -21.99 -61.75
CA VAL A 15 -12.20 -22.51 -60.97
C VAL A 15 -10.99 -21.62 -61.26
N ALA A 16 -10.51 -20.93 -60.23
CA ALA A 16 -9.27 -20.18 -60.30
C ALA A 16 -8.16 -21.17 -60.68
N GLU A 17 -7.28 -20.75 -61.61
CA GLU A 17 -5.98 -21.41 -61.79
C GLU A 17 -5.35 -21.68 -60.42
N ASP A 18 -4.90 -22.93 -60.22
CA ASP A 18 -4.39 -23.47 -58.95
C ASP A 18 -3.47 -22.47 -58.25
N ALA A 19 -3.97 -21.81 -57.20
CA ALA A 19 -3.09 -21.18 -56.25
C ALA A 19 -2.15 -22.27 -55.69
N PRO A 20 -0.84 -22.01 -55.59
CA PRO A 20 0.08 -23.00 -55.02
C PRO A 20 -0.43 -23.43 -53.63
N PRO A 21 -0.22 -24.70 -53.25
CA PRO A 21 -0.69 -25.21 -51.97
C PRO A 21 -0.18 -24.34 -50.81
N VAL A 22 -0.98 -24.23 -49.76
CA VAL A 22 -0.52 -23.58 -48.52
C VAL A 22 0.49 -24.51 -47.88
N CYS A 23 1.75 -24.08 -47.86
CA CYS A 23 2.86 -24.84 -47.30
C CYS A 23 3.49 -24.03 -46.15
N GLY A 24 3.87 -24.68 -45.04
CA GLY A 24 4.56 -24.02 -43.91
C GLY A 24 3.96 -24.28 -42.52
N GLY A 25 3.80 -23.23 -41.72
CA GLY A 25 3.41 -23.36 -40.30
C GLY A 25 4.60 -23.33 -39.34
N LEU A 26 4.56 -24.12 -38.26
CA LEU A 26 5.67 -24.17 -37.27
C LEU A 26 6.85 -25.05 -37.69
N ALA A 27 6.63 -25.93 -38.67
CA ALA A 27 7.63 -26.82 -39.20
C ALA A 27 8.18 -26.25 -40.51
N ALA A 28 9.47 -26.51 -40.77
CA ALA A 28 10.06 -26.01 -42.00
C ALA A 28 9.59 -26.86 -43.19
N ASN A 29 9.06 -26.15 -44.20
CA ASN A 29 8.73 -26.77 -45.47
C ASN A 29 10.04 -27.08 -46.23
N PRO A 30 10.31 -28.33 -46.65
CA PRO A 30 11.54 -28.68 -47.38
C PRO A 30 11.77 -27.83 -48.64
N SER A 31 10.72 -27.28 -49.23
CA SER A 31 10.81 -26.39 -50.37
C SER A 31 11.29 -24.96 -50.10
N VAL A 32 11.27 -24.49 -48.85
CA VAL A 32 11.92 -23.21 -48.49
C VAL A 32 13.38 -23.39 -48.05
N GLU A 33 13.86 -24.63 -47.94
CA GLU A 33 15.21 -24.92 -47.48
C GLU A 33 16.19 -25.14 -48.65
N LEU A 34 17.34 -24.46 -48.60
CA LEU A 34 18.47 -24.83 -49.44
C LEU A 34 19.01 -26.16 -48.91
N ALA A 35 19.21 -27.14 -49.79
CA ALA A 35 19.84 -28.40 -49.40
C ALA A 35 21.16 -28.11 -48.65
N ALA A 36 21.28 -28.62 -47.43
CA ALA A 36 22.54 -28.56 -46.68
C ALA A 36 23.67 -29.14 -47.52
N ARG A 37 24.94 -28.82 -47.19
CA ARG A 37 26.11 -29.32 -47.96
C ARG A 37 26.19 -30.85 -48.06
N ASN A 38 25.47 -31.58 -47.21
CA ASN A 38 25.37 -33.05 -47.21
C ASN A 38 24.17 -33.60 -48.00
N GLY A 39 23.32 -32.74 -48.59
CA GLY A 39 22.16 -33.10 -49.39
C GLY A 39 20.82 -33.15 -48.63
N ALA A 40 20.83 -33.10 -47.30
CA ALA A 40 19.60 -33.15 -46.49
C ALA A 40 18.88 -31.79 -46.43
N PRO A 41 17.55 -31.76 -46.23
CA PRO A 41 16.86 -30.56 -45.77
C PRO A 41 17.44 -30.07 -44.44
N ASP A 42 17.45 -28.75 -44.24
CA ASP A 42 17.97 -28.13 -43.03
C ASP A 42 17.06 -28.44 -41.82
N GLY A 43 17.62 -28.53 -40.60
CA GLY A 43 16.81 -28.82 -39.41
C GLY A 43 16.26 -30.25 -39.27
N TYR A 44 16.40 -31.10 -40.29
CA TYR A 44 16.05 -32.52 -40.22
C TYR A 44 17.20 -33.38 -39.69
N VAL A 45 16.88 -34.28 -38.76
CA VAL A 45 17.78 -35.33 -38.26
C VAL A 45 17.48 -36.64 -38.97
N PHE A 46 18.49 -37.22 -39.60
CA PHE A 46 18.37 -38.52 -40.25
C PHE A 46 18.91 -39.65 -39.36
N ALA A 47 18.07 -40.64 -39.08
CA ALA A 47 18.42 -41.86 -38.37
C ALA A 47 18.43 -43.05 -39.36
N PRO A 48 19.62 -43.47 -39.85
CA PRO A 48 19.73 -44.55 -40.82
C PRO A 48 19.40 -45.90 -40.21
N ALA A 49 18.86 -46.79 -41.03
CA ALA A 49 18.41 -48.11 -40.61
C ALA A 49 19.49 -49.07 -40.07
N ALA A 50 20.76 -48.82 -40.43
CA ALA A 50 21.93 -49.52 -39.92
C ALA A 50 23.21 -48.70 -40.19
N PRO A 51 24.32 -48.94 -39.47
CA PRO A 51 25.62 -48.43 -39.86
C PRO A 51 25.95 -48.82 -41.29
N VAL A 52 26.50 -47.88 -42.06
CA VAL A 52 26.89 -48.10 -43.46
C VAL A 52 28.23 -48.83 -43.49
N PRO A 53 28.32 -50.08 -43.98
CA PRO A 53 29.58 -50.78 -44.06
C PRO A 53 30.59 -50.05 -44.98
N PRO A 54 31.89 -50.07 -44.67
CA PRO A 54 32.92 -49.56 -45.57
C PRO A 54 32.81 -50.22 -46.96
N GLY A 55 32.85 -49.43 -48.03
CA GLY A 55 32.74 -49.91 -49.41
C GLY A 55 31.32 -50.10 -49.95
N THR A 56 30.28 -49.72 -49.19
CA THR A 56 28.89 -49.74 -49.69
C THR A 56 28.76 -48.86 -50.95
N PRO A 57 28.22 -49.38 -52.08
CA PRO A 57 28.01 -48.57 -53.29
C PRO A 57 27.17 -47.33 -52.98
N ALA A 58 27.52 -46.17 -53.56
CA ALA A 58 26.88 -44.89 -53.26
C ALA A 58 25.34 -44.87 -53.44
N ALA A 59 24.83 -45.71 -54.37
CA ALA A 59 23.40 -45.89 -54.62
C ALA A 59 22.67 -46.79 -53.58
N LYS A 60 23.42 -47.44 -52.69
CA LYS A 60 22.90 -48.27 -51.59
C LYS A 60 23.21 -47.69 -50.21
N VAL A 61 23.75 -46.48 -50.16
CA VAL A 61 23.95 -45.76 -48.89
C VAL A 61 22.61 -45.11 -48.50
N PRO A 62 22.09 -45.34 -47.27
CA PRO A 62 20.91 -44.63 -46.78
C PRO A 62 21.14 -43.12 -46.75
N LYS A 63 20.22 -42.34 -47.29
CA LYS A 63 20.34 -40.88 -47.36
C LYS A 63 18.99 -40.19 -47.19
N LEU A 64 19.06 -38.99 -46.63
CA LEU A 64 18.01 -37.98 -46.69
C LEU A 64 18.46 -36.94 -47.70
N LEU A 65 17.66 -36.70 -48.74
CA LEU A 65 18.02 -35.85 -49.88
C LEU A 65 16.87 -34.90 -50.25
N THR A 66 17.16 -33.88 -51.06
CA THR A 66 16.15 -33.06 -51.73
C THR A 66 16.30 -33.13 -53.25
N ALA A 67 15.19 -32.99 -53.98
CA ALA A 67 15.18 -32.95 -55.43
C ALA A 67 14.03 -32.08 -55.98
N PRO A 68 14.17 -31.50 -57.20
CA PRO A 68 13.16 -30.61 -57.77
C PRO A 68 11.93 -31.37 -58.32
N ASP A 69 12.06 -32.66 -58.62
CA ASP A 69 10.93 -33.54 -58.91
C ASP A 69 10.03 -33.67 -57.69
N PHE A 70 8.72 -33.84 -57.92
CA PHE A 70 7.68 -33.95 -56.90
C PHE A 70 7.40 -32.68 -56.07
N ALA A 71 8.12 -31.58 -56.30
CA ALA A 71 7.88 -30.33 -55.59
C ALA A 71 6.51 -29.74 -55.97
N VAL A 72 5.56 -29.71 -55.04
CA VAL A 72 4.19 -29.23 -55.27
C VAL A 72 4.07 -27.71 -55.19
N ASP A 73 5.01 -27.03 -54.55
CA ASP A 73 5.14 -25.57 -54.57
C ASP A 73 6.20 -25.05 -55.57
N GLY A 74 6.76 -25.96 -56.37
CA GLY A 74 7.72 -25.63 -57.43
C GLY A 74 9.17 -25.42 -56.97
N GLN A 75 9.53 -25.76 -55.74
CA GLN A 75 10.93 -25.73 -55.26
C GLN A 75 11.56 -27.13 -55.17
N ARG A 76 11.54 -27.79 -54.01
CA ARG A 76 12.25 -29.05 -53.75
C ARG A 76 11.49 -29.95 -52.78
N ALA A 77 11.17 -31.17 -53.21
CA ALA A 77 10.69 -32.20 -52.32
C ALA A 77 11.85 -32.90 -51.58
N ALA A 78 11.62 -33.31 -50.33
CA ALA A 78 12.52 -34.16 -49.58
C ALA A 78 12.21 -35.64 -49.86
N PHE A 79 13.23 -36.49 -49.82
CA PHE A 79 13.02 -37.94 -49.91
C PHE A 79 14.01 -38.76 -49.10
N LEU A 80 13.52 -39.89 -48.62
CA LEU A 80 14.31 -40.92 -47.95
C LEU A 80 14.73 -42.00 -48.95
N GLN A 81 16.01 -42.29 -49.02
CA GLN A 81 16.52 -43.47 -49.72
C GLN A 81 17.01 -44.48 -48.70
N THR A 82 16.36 -45.66 -48.64
CA THR A 82 16.69 -46.70 -47.66
C THR A 82 17.00 -48.04 -48.36
N PRO A 83 18.06 -48.77 -47.97
CA PRO A 83 18.37 -50.10 -48.51
C PRO A 83 17.34 -51.15 -48.10
N ASP A 84 17.16 -52.15 -48.95
CA ASP A 84 16.12 -53.16 -48.84
C ASP A 84 16.04 -53.83 -47.45
N GLY A 85 14.86 -53.74 -46.82
CA GLY A 85 14.46 -54.51 -45.64
C GLY A 85 14.82 -53.90 -44.29
N LYS A 86 15.20 -52.62 -44.22
CA LYS A 86 15.51 -51.93 -42.96
C LYS A 86 14.83 -50.55 -42.89
N THR A 87 14.44 -50.08 -41.71
CA THR A 87 13.73 -48.79 -41.52
C THR A 87 14.67 -47.62 -41.29
N SER A 88 14.66 -46.60 -42.16
CA SER A 88 15.26 -45.29 -41.85
C SER A 88 14.18 -44.28 -41.51
N THR A 89 14.52 -43.30 -40.69
CA THR A 89 13.58 -42.23 -40.31
C THR A 89 14.24 -40.87 -40.38
N ALA A 90 13.54 -39.89 -40.94
CA ALA A 90 13.86 -38.48 -40.81
C ALA A 90 12.93 -37.86 -39.75
N TYR A 91 13.48 -36.98 -38.93
CA TYR A 91 12.74 -36.26 -37.89
C TYR A 91 13.02 -34.77 -37.95
N GLN A 92 12.01 -33.97 -37.64
CA GLN A 92 12.15 -32.55 -37.36
C GLN A 92 11.54 -32.28 -35.98
N THR A 93 12.22 -31.48 -35.15
CA THR A 93 11.71 -31.12 -33.83
C THR A 93 10.90 -29.84 -33.95
N GLU A 94 9.68 -29.88 -33.43
CA GLU A 94 8.72 -28.79 -33.57
C GLU A 94 8.60 -27.99 -32.28
N ARG A 95 8.13 -26.74 -32.39
CA ARG A 95 7.75 -25.95 -31.22
C ARG A 95 6.66 -26.70 -30.45
N PHE A 96 6.93 -26.95 -29.17
CA PHE A 96 6.01 -27.65 -28.29
C PHE A 96 5.32 -26.70 -27.30
N VAL A 97 4.00 -26.79 -27.22
CA VAL A 97 3.17 -26.15 -26.18
C VAL A 97 2.36 -27.21 -25.43
N PRO A 98 2.44 -27.29 -24.08
CA PRO A 98 1.68 -28.24 -23.28
C PRO A 98 0.17 -28.14 -23.50
N GLY A 99 -0.46 -29.28 -23.77
CA GLY A 99 -1.90 -29.37 -24.07
C GLY A 99 -2.34 -28.71 -25.37
N GLY A 100 -1.39 -28.29 -26.23
CA GLY A 100 -1.69 -27.75 -27.55
C GLY A 100 -2.29 -28.81 -28.48
N VAL A 101 -3.10 -28.36 -29.44
CA VAL A 101 -3.70 -29.18 -30.49
C VAL A 101 -2.95 -28.94 -31.79
N TYR A 102 -2.42 -30.02 -32.37
CA TYR A 102 -1.63 -29.99 -33.60
C TYR A 102 -2.44 -30.56 -34.74
N THR A 103 -2.47 -29.87 -35.87
CA THR A 103 -3.03 -30.38 -37.14
C THR A 103 -1.93 -30.35 -38.18
N LEU A 104 -1.80 -31.46 -38.92
CA LEU A 104 -0.75 -31.66 -39.90
C LEU A 104 -1.39 -31.98 -41.26
N SER A 105 -0.91 -31.32 -42.30
CA SER A 105 -1.14 -31.72 -43.69
C SER A 105 0.20 -31.91 -44.38
N VAL A 106 0.37 -32.98 -45.15
CA VAL A 106 1.64 -33.27 -45.86
C VAL A 106 1.33 -33.76 -47.26
N TRP A 107 2.04 -33.27 -48.27
CA TRP A 107 2.02 -33.87 -49.60
C TRP A 107 3.06 -34.98 -49.65
N THR A 108 2.66 -36.21 -49.94
CA THR A 108 3.57 -37.37 -49.91
C THR A 108 3.22 -38.43 -50.97
N ALA A 109 4.22 -39.22 -51.36
CA ALA A 109 4.09 -40.38 -52.22
C ALA A 109 5.21 -41.38 -51.90
N ALA A 110 4.97 -42.66 -52.21
CA ALA A 110 5.94 -43.71 -51.98
C ALA A 110 6.08 -44.65 -53.18
N ARG A 111 7.29 -45.11 -53.44
CA ARG A 111 7.56 -46.13 -54.47
C ARG A 111 7.01 -47.51 -54.12
N ALA A 112 6.94 -47.86 -52.85
CA ALA A 112 6.49 -49.17 -52.42
C ALA A 112 5.52 -49.09 -51.23
N PRO A 113 4.27 -48.63 -51.47
CA PRO A 113 3.26 -48.45 -50.41
C PRO A 113 3.00 -49.70 -49.57
N ARG A 114 3.17 -50.90 -50.16
CA ARG A 114 3.02 -52.20 -49.47
C ARG A 114 3.95 -52.42 -48.27
N TYR A 115 5.00 -51.60 -48.10
CA TYR A 115 5.89 -51.66 -46.94
C TYR A 115 5.63 -50.55 -45.92
N GLU A 116 4.46 -49.92 -46.00
CA GLU A 116 3.92 -48.95 -45.05
C GLU A 116 4.86 -47.77 -44.73
N PRO A 117 5.46 -47.12 -45.74
CA PRO A 117 6.16 -45.86 -45.50
C PRO A 117 5.14 -44.83 -45.00
N ALA A 118 5.52 -44.04 -44.01
CA ALA A 118 4.56 -43.19 -43.30
C ALA A 118 5.15 -41.83 -42.96
N THR A 119 4.27 -40.84 -42.90
CA THR A 119 4.56 -39.54 -42.30
C THR A 119 3.66 -39.35 -41.08
N GLY A 120 4.00 -38.43 -40.19
CA GLY A 120 3.16 -38.12 -39.04
C GLY A 120 3.84 -37.35 -37.92
N LEU A 121 3.19 -37.34 -36.76
CA LEU A 121 3.65 -36.70 -35.53
C LEU A 121 3.93 -37.72 -34.44
N ARG A 122 5.02 -37.53 -33.70
CA ARG A 122 5.36 -38.27 -32.47
C ARG A 122 5.54 -37.31 -31.31
N PHE A 123 4.96 -37.65 -30.17
CA PHE A 123 5.15 -36.93 -28.91
C PHE A 123 6.09 -37.70 -28.01
N TYR A 124 6.97 -36.97 -27.33
CA TYR A 124 7.98 -37.51 -26.45
C TYR A 124 7.87 -36.91 -25.06
N ASP A 125 8.15 -37.69 -24.03
CA ASP A 125 8.27 -37.21 -22.66
C ASP A 125 9.67 -36.61 -22.38
N ALA A 126 9.86 -36.13 -21.15
CA ALA A 126 11.11 -35.50 -20.70
C ALA A 126 12.34 -36.42 -20.77
N THR A 127 12.14 -37.75 -20.82
CA THR A 127 13.23 -38.73 -20.96
C THR A 127 13.60 -39.01 -22.41
N GLY A 128 12.84 -38.45 -23.36
CA GLY A 128 12.96 -38.74 -24.79
C GLY A 128 12.23 -40.02 -25.21
N THR A 129 11.38 -40.58 -24.35
CA THR A 129 10.57 -41.76 -24.69
C THR A 129 9.36 -41.34 -25.52
N GLN A 130 9.10 -42.03 -26.62
CA GLN A 130 7.89 -41.81 -27.43
C GLN A 130 6.66 -42.27 -26.64
N ILE A 131 5.68 -41.39 -26.48
CA ILE A 131 4.47 -41.65 -25.69
C ILE A 131 3.16 -41.54 -26.49
N GLN A 132 3.19 -40.93 -27.68
CA GLN A 132 2.06 -40.91 -28.62
C GLN A 132 2.57 -40.79 -30.05
N GLU A 133 1.85 -41.40 -31.00
CA GLU A 133 2.11 -41.32 -32.44
C GLU A 133 0.77 -41.14 -33.18
N THR A 134 0.74 -40.21 -34.12
CA THR A 134 -0.32 -40.08 -35.13
C THR A 134 0.36 -40.21 -36.49
N LYS A 135 0.01 -41.22 -37.27
CA LYS A 135 0.65 -41.48 -38.58
C LYS A 135 -0.36 -41.89 -39.64
N LEU A 136 0.01 -41.64 -40.89
CA LEU A 136 -0.68 -42.13 -42.07
C LEU A 136 0.34 -42.76 -43.00
N VAL A 137 -0.04 -43.88 -43.61
CA VAL A 137 0.79 -44.55 -44.61
C VAL A 137 0.68 -43.77 -45.92
N ALA A 138 1.80 -43.48 -46.56
CA ALA A 138 1.83 -42.96 -47.92
C ALA A 138 1.40 -44.07 -48.89
N ASP A 139 0.13 -44.00 -49.29
CA ASP A 139 -0.56 -44.98 -50.12
C ASP A 139 -0.50 -44.65 -51.62
N HIS A 140 -0.15 -43.40 -51.96
CA HIS A 140 0.05 -42.95 -53.34
C HIS A 140 1.39 -43.44 -53.93
N TYR A 141 1.37 -43.88 -55.20
CA TYR A 141 2.56 -44.39 -55.89
C TYR A 141 3.31 -43.28 -56.63
N GLU A 142 4.60 -43.10 -56.33
CA GLU A 142 5.42 -42.01 -56.90
C GLU A 142 5.64 -42.08 -58.42
N GLY A 143 5.35 -43.22 -59.08
CA GLY A 143 5.68 -43.38 -60.50
C GLY A 143 4.85 -42.55 -61.47
N ASP A 144 3.84 -41.82 -60.99
CA ASP A 144 3.14 -40.80 -61.76
C ASP A 144 3.76 -39.38 -61.66
N GLY A 145 4.82 -39.22 -60.87
CA GLY A 145 5.54 -37.96 -60.71
C GLY A 145 4.86 -36.95 -59.80
N THR A 146 3.82 -37.33 -59.07
CA THR A 146 3.02 -36.41 -58.23
C THR A 146 2.98 -36.82 -56.77
N LEU A 147 2.75 -35.84 -55.89
CA LEU A 147 2.46 -36.08 -54.48
C LEU A 147 0.95 -35.93 -54.24
N VAL A 148 0.44 -36.58 -53.20
CA VAL A 148 -0.96 -36.44 -52.75
C VAL A 148 -1.01 -35.90 -51.32
N ARG A 149 -1.97 -34.99 -51.07
CA ARG A 149 -2.18 -34.37 -49.77
C ARG A 149 -2.80 -35.37 -48.79
N GLN A 150 -2.13 -35.58 -47.67
CA GLN A 150 -2.64 -36.34 -46.54
C GLN A 150 -3.03 -35.38 -45.42
N GLU A 151 -4.26 -35.54 -44.92
CA GLU A 151 -4.79 -34.80 -43.78
C GLU A 151 -4.75 -35.68 -42.53
N PHE A 152 -4.04 -35.21 -41.51
CA PHE A 152 -3.93 -35.93 -40.25
C PHE A 152 -5.05 -35.50 -39.30
N PRO A 153 -5.64 -36.45 -38.56
CA PRO A 153 -6.52 -36.09 -37.45
C PRO A 153 -5.79 -35.19 -36.45
N ALA A 154 -6.50 -34.21 -35.91
CA ALA A 154 -5.97 -33.33 -34.88
C ALA A 154 -5.43 -34.15 -33.69
N ALA A 155 -4.22 -33.82 -33.23
CA ALA A 155 -3.55 -34.49 -32.14
C ALA A 155 -3.33 -33.54 -30.97
N THR A 156 -3.99 -33.81 -29.84
CA THR A 156 -3.73 -33.07 -28.59
C THR A 156 -2.48 -33.62 -27.92
N ALA A 157 -1.56 -32.74 -27.51
CA ALA A 157 -0.38 -33.12 -26.77
C ALA A 157 -0.73 -33.80 -25.43
N PRO A 158 -0.20 -35.02 -25.15
CA PRO A 158 -0.31 -35.64 -23.83
C PRO A 158 0.19 -34.75 -22.71
N ALA A 159 -0.41 -34.87 -21.52
CA ALA A 159 0.04 -34.13 -20.34
C ALA A 159 1.51 -34.38 -19.96
N LYS A 160 2.06 -35.57 -20.29
CA LYS A 160 3.47 -35.93 -20.04
C LYS A 160 4.42 -35.55 -21.17
N ALA A 161 3.90 -35.08 -22.32
CA ALA A 161 4.74 -34.70 -23.43
C ALA A 161 5.53 -33.44 -23.11
N THR A 162 6.77 -33.38 -23.57
CA THR A 162 7.64 -32.20 -23.53
C THR A 162 8.20 -31.84 -24.90
N ALA A 163 8.00 -32.70 -25.91
CA ALA A 163 8.38 -32.44 -27.28
C ALA A 163 7.42 -33.09 -28.27
N VAL A 164 7.33 -32.52 -29.46
CA VAL A 164 6.67 -33.09 -30.63
C VAL A 164 7.64 -33.07 -31.81
N LYS A 165 7.60 -34.12 -32.63
CA LYS A 165 8.41 -34.23 -33.84
C LYS A 165 7.54 -34.61 -35.02
N PHE A 166 7.71 -33.92 -36.13
CA PHE A 166 7.38 -34.51 -37.42
C PHE A 166 8.33 -35.67 -37.71
N PHE A 167 7.82 -36.72 -38.34
CA PHE A 167 8.65 -37.80 -38.84
C PHE A 167 8.19 -38.28 -40.22
N ALA A 168 9.15 -38.76 -40.99
CA ALA A 168 8.96 -39.52 -42.21
C ALA A 168 9.76 -40.83 -42.11
N THR A 169 9.14 -41.96 -42.42
CA THR A 169 9.77 -43.29 -42.27
C THR A 169 9.61 -44.13 -43.53
N SER A 170 10.67 -44.84 -43.91
CA SER A 170 10.64 -45.80 -45.03
C SER A 170 11.46 -47.06 -44.70
N THR A 171 10.94 -48.22 -45.07
CA THR A 171 11.48 -49.57 -44.85
C THR A 171 12.09 -50.20 -46.12
N LEU A 172 11.66 -49.71 -47.28
CA LEU A 172 12.03 -50.17 -48.62
C LEU A 172 11.65 -49.05 -49.60
N ASP A 173 12.59 -48.68 -50.47
CA ASP A 173 12.39 -47.65 -51.50
C ASP A 173 12.13 -46.20 -50.98
N ARG A 174 11.85 -45.29 -51.92
CA ARG A 174 11.76 -43.85 -51.70
C ARG A 174 10.40 -43.46 -51.11
N LEU A 175 10.45 -42.68 -50.04
CA LEU A 175 9.31 -41.88 -49.55
C LEU A 175 9.64 -40.43 -49.85
N HIS A 176 8.80 -39.80 -50.68
CA HIS A 176 8.88 -38.37 -50.99
C HIS A 176 7.87 -37.61 -50.12
N TRP A 177 8.25 -36.42 -49.66
CA TRP A 177 7.32 -35.47 -49.06
C TRP A 177 7.70 -34.03 -49.38
N ASP A 178 6.69 -33.19 -49.44
CA ASP A 178 6.80 -31.76 -49.64
C ASP A 178 5.60 -31.05 -49.00
N CYS A 179 5.62 -29.72 -48.97
CA CYS A 179 4.53 -28.87 -48.54
C CYS A 179 3.90 -29.32 -47.23
N LEU A 180 4.77 -29.41 -46.23
CA LEU A 180 4.38 -29.71 -44.87
C LEU A 180 3.71 -28.47 -44.26
N ASP A 181 2.45 -28.62 -43.86
CA ASP A 181 1.66 -27.61 -43.15
C ASP A 181 1.37 -28.08 -41.72
N LEU A 182 2.16 -27.61 -40.75
CA LEU A 182 1.97 -27.92 -39.34
C LEU A 182 1.41 -26.71 -38.57
N GLN A 183 0.18 -26.85 -38.11
CA GLN A 183 -0.54 -25.81 -37.37
C GLN A 183 -0.70 -26.17 -35.91
N LEU A 184 -0.66 -25.16 -35.04
CA LEU A 184 -0.83 -25.28 -33.59
C LEU A 184 -1.94 -24.36 -33.12
N ALA A 185 -2.91 -24.92 -32.41
CA ALA A 185 -3.86 -24.17 -31.60
C ALA A 185 -3.51 -24.34 -30.12
N ALA A 186 -3.08 -23.25 -29.49
CA ALA A 186 -2.74 -23.22 -28.07
C ALA A 186 -2.81 -21.79 -27.51
N TYR A 187 -3.13 -21.68 -26.23
CA TYR A 187 -3.08 -20.40 -25.52
C TYR A 187 -2.54 -20.57 -24.10
N SER A 188 -2.03 -19.48 -23.54
CA SER A 188 -1.61 -19.40 -22.14
C SER A 188 -2.39 -18.31 -21.42
N VAL A 189 -2.54 -18.47 -20.10
CA VAL A 189 -3.20 -17.49 -19.23
C VAL A 189 -2.26 -17.19 -18.07
N LYS A 190 -2.04 -15.91 -17.80
CA LYS A 190 -1.30 -15.43 -16.64
C LYS A 190 -2.18 -14.50 -15.84
N LYS A 191 -2.13 -14.61 -14.52
CA LYS A 191 -2.77 -13.65 -13.61
C LYS A 191 -1.75 -13.09 -12.65
N GLU A 192 -1.84 -11.79 -12.41
CA GLU A 192 -0.96 -11.04 -11.55
C GLU A 192 -1.78 -10.05 -10.72
N VAL A 193 -1.22 -9.68 -9.58
CA VAL A 193 -1.68 -8.60 -8.71
C VAL A 193 -0.58 -7.55 -8.60
N GLN A 194 -0.95 -6.29 -8.55
CA GLN A 194 -0.01 -5.19 -8.40
C GLN A 194 0.39 -5.02 -6.94
N ASN A 195 1.68 -4.87 -6.69
CA ASN A 195 2.20 -4.45 -5.39
C ASN A 195 1.98 -2.93 -5.23
N PRO A 196 1.24 -2.47 -4.21
CA PRO A 196 0.93 -1.06 -4.04
C PRO A 196 2.16 -0.19 -3.71
N ALA A 197 3.18 -0.76 -3.07
CA ALA A 197 4.39 -0.03 -2.70
C ALA A 197 5.36 0.18 -3.88
N THR A 198 5.43 -0.80 -4.81
CA THR A 198 6.40 -0.75 -5.92
C THR A 198 5.76 -0.54 -7.30
N GLY A 199 4.45 -0.72 -7.41
CA GLY A 199 3.71 -0.77 -8.68
C GLY A 199 4.01 -2.00 -9.52
N ALA A 200 4.82 -2.95 -9.04
CA ALA A 200 5.23 -4.15 -9.78
C ALA A 200 4.12 -5.20 -9.81
N TRP A 201 4.01 -5.93 -10.93
CA TRP A 201 3.04 -7.01 -11.11
C TRP A 201 3.68 -8.36 -10.84
N ALA A 202 3.03 -9.18 -10.00
CA ALA A 202 3.51 -10.51 -9.66
C ALA A 202 2.36 -11.48 -9.34
N SER A 203 2.65 -12.76 -9.17
CA SER A 203 1.64 -13.75 -8.71
C SER A 203 1.27 -13.60 -7.24
N PHE A 204 1.95 -12.71 -6.51
CA PHE A 204 1.67 -12.39 -5.12
C PHE A 204 1.86 -10.88 -4.86
N ALA A 205 1.08 -10.31 -3.94
CA ALA A 205 1.31 -8.97 -3.41
C ALA A 205 0.87 -8.87 -1.95
N THR A 206 1.47 -7.93 -1.24
CA THR A 206 1.02 -7.53 0.10
C THR A 206 0.29 -6.20 -0.03
N VAL A 207 -0.91 -6.11 0.54
CA VAL A 207 -1.81 -4.96 0.47
C VAL A 207 -2.30 -4.64 1.88
N THR A 208 -2.58 -3.38 2.19
CA THR A 208 -3.10 -3.00 3.51
C THR A 208 -4.63 -3.02 3.51
N ALA A 209 -5.25 -3.44 4.62
CA ALA A 209 -6.71 -3.41 4.77
C ALA A 209 -7.25 -1.98 4.57
N GLY A 210 -8.35 -1.87 3.83
CA GLY A 210 -8.93 -0.62 3.36
C GLY A 210 -8.42 -0.17 1.98
N GLU A 211 -7.35 -0.77 1.45
CA GLU A 211 -6.87 -0.49 0.09
C GLU A 211 -7.57 -1.36 -0.98
N THR A 212 -7.25 -1.09 -2.24
CA THR A 212 -7.75 -1.80 -3.42
C THR A 212 -6.69 -2.75 -3.97
N ALA A 213 -7.06 -4.00 -4.27
CA ALA A 213 -6.22 -4.90 -5.06
C ALA A 213 -6.44 -4.68 -6.56
N HIS A 214 -5.36 -4.39 -7.29
CA HIS A 214 -5.36 -4.27 -8.75
C HIS A 214 -4.89 -5.59 -9.38
N TYR A 215 -5.72 -6.21 -10.22
CA TYR A 215 -5.40 -7.45 -10.92
C TYR A 215 -5.18 -7.24 -12.42
N ARG A 216 -4.31 -8.06 -13.00
CA ARG A 216 -4.06 -8.15 -14.44
C ARG A 216 -4.12 -9.59 -14.90
N ILE A 217 -4.92 -9.85 -15.92
CA ILE A 217 -5.05 -11.14 -16.60
C ILE A 217 -4.52 -10.96 -18.01
N THR A 218 -3.55 -11.79 -18.39
CA THR A 218 -2.98 -11.82 -19.75
C THR A 218 -3.34 -13.13 -20.42
N VAL A 219 -4.04 -13.06 -21.55
CA VAL A 219 -4.28 -14.21 -22.43
C VAL A 219 -3.40 -14.08 -23.65
N THR A 220 -2.59 -15.09 -23.93
CA THR A 220 -1.67 -15.11 -25.08
C THR A 220 -2.02 -16.25 -26.01
N ASN A 221 -2.13 -15.96 -27.30
CA ASN A 221 -2.19 -16.99 -28.33
C ASN A 221 -0.76 -17.49 -28.60
N GLU A 222 -0.49 -18.74 -28.21
CA GLU A 222 0.82 -19.39 -28.36
C GLU A 222 0.93 -20.15 -29.69
N GLY A 223 -0.18 -20.25 -30.43
CA GLY A 223 -0.31 -21.02 -31.66
C GLY A 223 -0.04 -20.23 -32.94
N THR A 224 -0.32 -20.88 -34.06
CA THR A 224 -0.26 -20.33 -35.42
C THR A 224 -1.63 -20.04 -36.02
N GLN A 225 -2.70 -20.41 -35.32
CA GLN A 225 -4.08 -20.19 -35.76
C GLN A 225 -4.72 -19.04 -34.99
N ASP A 226 -5.63 -18.32 -35.66
CA ASP A 226 -6.51 -17.36 -34.98
C ASP A 226 -7.35 -18.04 -33.91
N LEU A 227 -7.49 -17.37 -32.77
CA LEU A 227 -8.38 -17.78 -31.69
C LEU A 227 -9.57 -16.83 -31.60
N THR A 228 -10.75 -17.37 -31.35
CA THR A 228 -12.02 -16.62 -31.23
C THR A 228 -12.82 -17.07 -30.01
N GLY A 229 -13.85 -16.29 -29.63
CA GLY A 229 -14.76 -16.64 -28.53
C GLY A 229 -14.17 -16.55 -27.11
N ILE A 230 -12.93 -16.07 -26.96
CA ILE A 230 -12.21 -16.05 -25.69
C ILE A 230 -13.00 -15.24 -24.67
N THR A 231 -13.43 -15.90 -23.61
CA THR A 231 -14.20 -15.31 -22.52
C THR A 231 -13.41 -15.45 -21.23
N VAL A 232 -13.34 -14.37 -20.43
CA VAL A 232 -12.60 -14.34 -19.16
C VAL A 232 -13.57 -14.02 -18.03
N GLN A 233 -13.54 -14.84 -16.98
CA GLN A 233 -14.34 -14.68 -15.77
C GLN A 233 -13.44 -14.70 -14.54
N ASP A 234 -13.69 -13.80 -13.61
CA ASP A 234 -12.92 -13.66 -12.38
C ASP A 234 -13.86 -13.28 -11.24
N PRO A 235 -13.93 -14.06 -10.14
CA PRO A 235 -14.89 -13.81 -9.07
C PRO A 235 -14.73 -12.47 -8.35
N TRP A 236 -13.55 -11.86 -8.38
CA TRP A 236 -13.28 -10.58 -7.72
C TRP A 236 -13.25 -9.39 -8.68
N CYS A 237 -13.41 -9.63 -9.99
CA CYS A 237 -13.66 -8.55 -10.94
C CYS A 237 -15.17 -8.26 -11.01
N ALA A 238 -15.58 -7.05 -10.65
CA ALA A 238 -16.99 -6.62 -10.78
C ALA A 238 -17.44 -6.49 -12.25
N THR A 239 -16.52 -6.22 -13.16
CA THR A 239 -16.79 -6.05 -14.60
C THR A 239 -16.65 -7.38 -15.35
N SER A 240 -17.67 -7.74 -16.13
CA SER A 240 -17.54 -8.80 -17.12
C SER A 240 -16.72 -8.31 -18.31
N PHE A 241 -15.83 -9.17 -18.82
CA PHE A 241 -15.06 -8.88 -20.02
C PHE A 241 -15.82 -9.37 -21.26
N ALA A 242 -16.01 -8.49 -22.24
CA ALA A 242 -16.60 -8.89 -23.52
C ALA A 242 -15.70 -9.91 -24.24
N PRO A 243 -16.27 -10.93 -24.92
CA PRO A 243 -15.48 -11.91 -25.66
C PRO A 243 -14.60 -11.26 -26.74
N PHE A 244 -13.45 -11.85 -27.03
CA PHE A 244 -12.50 -11.30 -28.00
C PHE A 244 -11.72 -12.34 -28.80
N PRO A 245 -11.22 -11.96 -30.00
CA PRO A 245 -10.30 -12.78 -30.76
C PRO A 245 -8.83 -12.47 -30.42
N LEU A 246 -7.93 -13.40 -30.75
CA LEU A 246 -6.47 -13.19 -30.74
C LEU A 246 -5.83 -13.79 -31.98
N ALA A 247 -5.10 -12.97 -32.73
CA ALA A 247 -4.24 -13.41 -33.82
C ALA A 247 -3.04 -14.24 -33.28
N PRO A 248 -2.39 -15.06 -34.12
CA PRO A 248 -1.18 -15.80 -33.76
C PRO A 248 -0.13 -14.92 -33.09
N GLY A 249 0.41 -15.37 -31.96
CA GLY A 249 1.43 -14.63 -31.18
C GLY A 249 0.92 -13.37 -30.46
N ALA A 250 -0.32 -12.94 -30.68
CA ALA A 250 -0.89 -11.79 -29.99
C ALA A 250 -1.26 -12.14 -28.55
N ASN A 251 -1.26 -11.12 -27.70
CA ASN A 251 -1.80 -11.20 -26.34
C ASN A 251 -2.79 -10.06 -26.07
N ARG A 252 -3.67 -10.28 -25.11
CA ARG A 252 -4.55 -9.24 -24.56
C ARG A 252 -4.43 -9.21 -23.05
N GLN A 253 -4.22 -8.01 -22.52
CA GLN A 253 -4.23 -7.73 -21.10
C GLN A 253 -5.58 -7.15 -20.70
N LEU A 254 -6.12 -7.65 -19.60
CA LEU A 254 -7.34 -7.20 -18.96
C LEU A 254 -7.00 -6.83 -17.52
N THR A 255 -7.49 -5.70 -17.04
CA THR A 255 -7.29 -5.26 -15.66
C THR A 255 -8.62 -5.10 -14.95
N CYS A 256 -8.64 -5.37 -13.66
CA CYS A 256 -9.80 -5.11 -12.80
C CYS A 256 -9.34 -4.82 -11.37
N ASP A 257 -10.24 -4.19 -10.61
CA ASP A 257 -9.98 -3.75 -9.26
C ASP A 257 -10.94 -4.42 -8.29
N HIS A 258 -10.43 -4.74 -7.10
CA HIS A 258 -11.21 -5.22 -5.97
C HIS A 258 -10.99 -4.28 -4.76
N PRO A 259 -11.91 -3.34 -4.49
CA PRO A 259 -11.76 -2.36 -3.43
C PRO A 259 -12.06 -2.94 -2.05
N ASP A 260 -11.82 -2.13 -1.01
CA ASP A 260 -12.28 -2.36 0.36
C ASP A 260 -11.80 -3.67 1.00
N LEU A 261 -10.53 -4.03 0.78
CA LEU A 261 -9.96 -5.24 1.37
C LEU A 261 -10.03 -5.23 2.90
N THR A 262 -10.33 -6.40 3.47
CA THR A 262 -10.36 -6.59 4.92
C THR A 262 -9.28 -7.57 5.36
N VAL A 263 -8.96 -7.59 6.65
CA VAL A 263 -8.04 -8.60 7.21
C VAL A 263 -8.54 -10.04 7.04
N ALA A 264 -9.84 -10.25 6.80
CA ALA A 264 -10.40 -11.57 6.50
C ALA A 264 -9.99 -12.09 5.12
N ASP A 265 -9.57 -11.21 4.20
CA ASP A 265 -9.11 -11.54 2.86
C ASP A 265 -7.63 -11.95 2.82
N ASN A 266 -6.97 -11.96 3.98
CA ASN A 266 -5.56 -12.32 4.06
C ASN A 266 -5.30 -13.77 3.61
N GLY A 267 -4.37 -13.93 2.66
CA GLY A 267 -4.04 -15.23 2.08
C GLY A 267 -4.98 -15.67 0.97
N HIS A 268 -5.93 -14.81 0.55
CA HIS A 268 -6.89 -15.17 -0.49
C HIS A 268 -6.19 -15.43 -1.84
N VAL A 269 -6.59 -16.52 -2.50
CA VAL A 269 -6.13 -16.93 -3.83
C VAL A 269 -7.22 -16.62 -4.85
N ASN A 270 -7.10 -15.48 -5.52
CA ASN A 270 -8.07 -15.09 -6.53
C ASN A 270 -7.75 -15.79 -7.86
N THR A 271 -8.71 -16.50 -8.45
CA THR A 271 -8.51 -17.34 -9.66
C THR A 271 -9.40 -16.90 -10.82
N ALA A 272 -8.78 -16.53 -11.94
CA ALA A 272 -9.47 -16.27 -13.21
C ALA A 272 -9.65 -17.57 -14.00
N LYS A 273 -10.77 -17.67 -14.73
CA LYS A 273 -11.08 -18.76 -15.65
C LYS A 273 -11.26 -18.21 -17.07
N VAL A 274 -10.60 -18.83 -18.04
CA VAL A 274 -10.72 -18.53 -19.47
C VAL A 274 -11.40 -19.71 -20.15
N THR A 275 -12.44 -19.42 -20.92
CA THR A 275 -13.32 -20.41 -21.58
C THR A 275 -13.69 -19.96 -22.99
N GLY A 276 -14.36 -20.84 -23.74
CA GLY A 276 -14.93 -20.50 -25.06
C GLY A 276 -13.89 -20.27 -26.16
N VAL A 277 -12.68 -20.79 -25.99
CA VAL A 277 -11.57 -20.55 -26.92
C VAL A 277 -11.70 -21.47 -28.13
N HIS A 278 -12.09 -20.91 -29.27
CA HIS A 278 -12.27 -21.62 -30.53
C HIS A 278 -11.12 -21.36 -31.51
N HIS A 279 -10.79 -22.37 -32.31
CA HIS A 279 -9.86 -22.30 -33.45
C HIS A 279 -10.53 -22.97 -34.66
N PRO A 280 -9.98 -22.84 -35.89
CA PRO A 280 -10.61 -23.42 -37.09
C PRO A 280 -10.87 -24.94 -37.02
N GLY A 281 -10.06 -25.68 -36.25
CA GLY A 281 -10.18 -27.12 -36.08
C GLY A 281 -10.99 -27.58 -34.86
N GLY A 282 -11.59 -26.67 -34.08
CA GLY A 282 -12.38 -27.04 -32.91
C GLY A 282 -12.28 -26.06 -31.73
N THR A 283 -12.38 -26.60 -30.51
CA THR A 283 -12.40 -25.83 -29.27
C THR A 283 -11.27 -26.28 -28.35
N LEU A 284 -10.53 -25.34 -27.80
CA LEU A 284 -9.49 -25.60 -26.79
C LEU A 284 -10.11 -25.69 -25.39
N GLY A 285 -9.50 -26.50 -24.52
CA GLY A 285 -9.95 -26.65 -23.15
C GLY A 285 -9.81 -25.37 -22.32
N ASP A 286 -10.63 -25.25 -21.28
CA ASP A 286 -10.59 -24.16 -20.31
C ASP A 286 -9.23 -24.10 -19.58
N LYS A 287 -8.78 -22.89 -19.26
CA LYS A 287 -7.58 -22.66 -18.45
C LYS A 287 -7.86 -21.70 -17.31
N THR A 288 -7.10 -21.85 -16.22
CA THR A 288 -7.17 -20.96 -15.07
C THR A 288 -5.80 -20.36 -14.76
N ALA A 289 -5.81 -19.19 -14.11
CA ALA A 289 -4.62 -18.57 -13.56
C ALA A 289 -4.98 -17.85 -12.27
N SER A 290 -4.07 -17.89 -11.28
CA SER A 290 -4.34 -17.38 -9.93
C SER A 290 -3.27 -16.39 -9.49
N ALA A 291 -3.66 -15.45 -8.64
CA ALA A 291 -2.76 -14.56 -7.92
C ALA A 291 -3.22 -14.48 -6.45
N THR A 292 -2.26 -14.36 -5.54
CA THR A 292 -2.51 -14.40 -4.09
C THR A 292 -2.26 -13.03 -3.47
N ILE A 293 -3.07 -12.64 -2.50
CA ILE A 293 -2.79 -11.45 -1.68
C ILE A 293 -2.53 -11.83 -0.23
N THR A 294 -1.65 -11.06 0.41
CA THR A 294 -1.54 -10.98 1.87
C THR A 294 -2.10 -9.64 2.28
N VAL A 295 -3.08 -9.62 3.19
CA VAL A 295 -3.67 -8.38 3.68
C VAL A 295 -3.14 -8.10 5.08
N LEU A 296 -2.46 -6.98 5.23
CA LEU A 296 -1.97 -6.49 6.53
C LEU A 296 -3.04 -5.60 7.18
N PRO A 297 -3.17 -5.60 8.52
CA PRO A 297 -3.99 -4.61 9.20
C PRO A 297 -3.50 -3.18 8.87
N PRO A 298 -4.37 -2.17 8.97
CA PRO A 298 -3.95 -0.78 8.83
C PRO A 298 -2.83 -0.48 9.84
N PRO A 299 -1.87 0.41 9.52
CA PRO A 299 -0.92 0.89 10.51
C PRO A 299 -1.72 1.51 11.66
N ALA A 300 -1.54 0.98 12.87
CA ALA A 300 -2.13 1.59 14.04
C ALA A 300 -1.41 2.93 14.28
N ILE A 301 -2.16 4.02 14.25
CA ILE A 301 -1.62 5.37 14.44
C ILE A 301 -1.54 5.67 15.92
N ALA A 302 -0.32 5.95 16.42
CA ALA A 302 -0.15 6.31 17.82
C ALA A 302 -0.56 7.78 18.09
N LYS A 303 -1.02 8.05 19.32
CA LYS A 303 -1.37 9.39 19.82
C LYS A 303 -0.67 9.68 21.14
N ILE A 304 -0.23 10.92 21.31
CA ILE A 304 0.36 11.45 22.54
C ILE A 304 -0.29 12.80 22.85
N GLY A 305 -0.74 13.02 24.08
CA GLY A 305 -1.27 14.32 24.49
C GLY A 305 -1.81 14.30 25.91
N ASP A 306 -2.68 15.27 26.16
CA ASP A 306 -3.64 15.40 27.26
C ASP A 306 -3.68 16.83 27.80
N PHE A 307 -3.04 17.21 28.91
CA PHE A 307 -3.40 18.42 29.66
C PHE A 307 -2.24 19.27 30.22
N VAL A 308 -2.47 20.58 30.26
CA VAL A 308 -1.68 21.54 31.06
C VAL A 308 -2.62 22.32 31.94
N TRP A 309 -2.36 22.38 33.25
CA TRP A 309 -3.26 23.00 34.23
C TRP A 309 -2.55 23.89 35.23
N ALA A 310 -3.32 24.78 35.86
CA ALA A 310 -2.85 25.63 36.93
C ALA A 310 -3.04 24.90 38.26
N ASP A 311 -1.94 24.39 38.81
CA ASP A 311 -1.92 23.72 40.10
C ASP A 311 -1.96 24.78 41.21
N ARG A 312 -3.16 24.99 41.73
CA ARG A 312 -3.51 26.06 42.67
C ARG A 312 -3.20 25.68 44.10
N ASN A 313 -3.40 24.41 44.45
CA ASN A 313 -3.18 23.92 45.80
C ASN A 313 -1.73 23.43 46.01
N ARG A 314 -0.97 23.32 44.92
CA ARG A 314 0.46 22.96 44.86
C ARG A 314 0.77 21.53 45.26
N ASP A 315 -0.18 20.61 45.07
CA ASP A 315 0.00 19.21 45.43
C ASP A 315 0.55 18.33 44.29
N GLY A 316 0.59 18.88 43.06
CA GLY A 316 1.07 18.20 41.87
C GLY A 316 0.05 17.27 41.21
N LEU A 317 -1.20 17.28 41.67
CA LEU A 317 -2.30 16.49 41.13
C LEU A 317 -3.24 17.35 40.28
N GLN A 318 -3.98 16.70 39.40
CA GLN A 318 -5.05 17.34 38.64
C GLN A 318 -6.35 17.30 39.44
N ASP A 319 -6.75 18.46 39.98
CA ASP A 319 -8.01 18.58 40.72
C ASP A 319 -9.17 19.16 39.88
N PRO A 320 -10.43 18.80 40.17
CA PRO A 320 -11.59 19.25 39.38
C PRO A 320 -11.81 20.77 39.33
N ASP A 321 -11.30 21.53 40.30
CA ASP A 321 -11.41 22.98 40.39
C ASP A 321 -10.19 23.74 39.82
N GLU A 322 -9.23 23.01 39.27
CA GLU A 322 -8.02 23.57 38.66
C GLU A 322 -8.21 23.78 37.16
N PRO A 323 -8.05 25.03 36.68
CA PRO A 323 -8.30 25.36 35.28
C PRO A 323 -7.12 24.94 34.40
N GLY A 324 -7.42 24.58 33.15
CA GLY A 324 -6.41 24.40 32.13
C GLY A 324 -5.71 25.71 31.75
N VAL A 325 -4.43 25.62 31.35
CA VAL A 325 -3.62 26.77 30.93
C VAL A 325 -3.52 26.80 29.41
N ALA A 326 -4.12 27.82 28.80
CA ALA A 326 -4.15 27.99 27.35
C ALA A 326 -2.85 28.58 26.78
N GLY A 327 -2.54 28.26 25.52
CA GLY A 327 -1.46 28.87 24.76
C GLY A 327 -0.04 28.41 25.13
N VAL A 328 0.10 27.39 25.97
CA VAL A 328 1.41 26.79 26.29
C VAL A 328 1.90 26.04 25.06
N LYS A 329 3.04 26.48 24.50
CA LYS A 329 3.64 25.82 23.33
C LYS A 329 4.18 24.45 23.74
N VAL A 330 3.80 23.41 23.00
CA VAL A 330 4.23 22.03 23.21
C VAL A 330 5.02 21.53 22.01
N THR A 331 6.15 20.88 22.25
CA THR A 331 7.04 20.32 21.22
C THR A 331 7.20 18.82 21.45
N LEU A 332 6.87 18.01 20.45
CA LEU A 332 7.14 16.57 20.45
C LEU A 332 8.51 16.33 19.82
N LYS A 333 9.39 15.63 20.53
CA LYS A 333 10.70 15.19 20.04
C LYS A 333 10.75 13.68 19.87
N ASP A 334 11.52 13.20 18.90
CA ASP A 334 11.85 11.79 18.72
C ASP A 334 12.95 11.33 19.69
N GLY A 335 13.21 10.02 19.74
CA GLY A 335 14.26 9.44 20.60
C GLY A 335 15.70 9.87 20.26
N ALA A 336 15.93 10.52 19.12
CA ALA A 336 17.21 11.14 18.76
C ALA A 336 17.28 12.63 19.15
N GLY A 337 16.20 13.19 19.70
CA GLY A 337 16.06 14.60 20.08
C GLY A 337 15.60 15.52 18.94
N GLY A 338 15.31 14.97 17.76
CA GLY A 338 14.76 15.70 16.61
C GLY A 338 13.32 16.14 16.86
N THR A 339 12.93 17.32 16.37
CA THR A 339 11.54 17.78 16.51
C THR A 339 10.63 17.05 15.51
N VAL A 340 9.60 16.38 16.02
CA VAL A 340 8.56 15.71 15.23
C VAL A 340 7.45 16.69 14.88
N GLY A 341 7.07 17.55 15.83
CA GLY A 341 6.04 18.56 15.63
C GLY A 341 5.88 19.50 16.82
N THR A 342 5.05 20.53 16.63
CA THR A 342 4.70 21.49 17.67
C THR A 342 3.21 21.79 17.65
N THR A 343 2.63 22.01 18.82
CA THR A 343 1.25 22.49 19.00
C THR A 343 1.23 23.52 20.14
N ALA A 344 0.05 24.03 20.48
CA ALA A 344 -0.18 24.79 21.70
C ALA A 344 -1.44 24.27 22.40
N THR A 345 -1.50 24.44 23.71
CA THR A 345 -2.71 24.08 24.47
C THR A 345 -3.89 24.96 24.09
N ASP A 346 -5.08 24.37 24.02
CA ASP A 346 -6.33 25.06 23.73
C ASP A 346 -6.87 25.88 24.92
N ASP A 347 -8.06 26.48 24.79
CA ASP A 347 -8.70 27.30 25.83
C ASP A 347 -9.01 26.53 27.13
N LYS A 348 -8.97 25.20 27.07
CA LYS A 348 -9.13 24.31 28.20
C LYS A 348 -7.81 23.69 28.63
N GLY A 349 -6.66 24.06 28.07
CA GLY A 349 -5.37 23.47 28.43
C GLY A 349 -5.08 22.12 27.77
N LYS A 350 -5.91 21.64 26.83
CA LYS A 350 -5.71 20.35 26.16
C LYS A 350 -4.78 20.48 24.95
N TYR A 351 -4.00 19.43 24.68
CA TYR A 351 -3.13 19.34 23.50
C TYR A 351 -3.00 17.89 22.99
N GLY A 352 -2.55 17.71 21.75
CA GLY A 352 -2.31 16.36 21.22
C GLY A 352 -1.51 16.31 19.92
N PHE A 353 -0.88 15.16 19.71
CA PHE A 353 -0.17 14.74 18.51
C PHE A 353 -0.75 13.42 18.03
N GLU A 354 -1.15 13.36 16.76
CA GLU A 354 -1.76 12.18 16.14
C GLU A 354 -0.89 11.61 15.02
N LYS A 355 -1.23 10.41 14.54
CA LYS A 355 -0.58 9.76 13.38
C LYS A 355 0.91 9.53 13.59
N LEU A 356 1.29 9.25 14.83
CA LEU A 356 2.67 8.95 15.19
C LEU A 356 3.01 7.52 14.77
N LYS A 357 4.25 7.33 14.31
CA LYS A 357 4.82 5.99 14.11
C LYS A 357 5.16 5.38 15.46
N ASP A 358 5.26 4.05 15.50
CA ASP A 358 5.83 3.34 16.64
C ASP A 358 7.22 3.89 16.95
N GLY A 359 7.47 4.21 18.22
CA GLY A 359 8.72 4.80 18.66
C GLY A 359 8.68 5.40 20.05
N THR A 360 9.84 5.89 20.46
CA THR A 360 10.01 6.63 21.72
C THR A 360 10.04 8.12 21.42
N TYR A 361 9.29 8.88 22.22
CA TYR A 361 9.11 10.31 22.09
C TYR A 361 9.28 11.02 23.44
N GLN A 362 9.53 12.32 23.39
CA GLN A 362 9.58 13.19 24.55
C GLN A 362 8.69 14.41 24.31
N VAL A 363 7.85 14.77 25.28
CA VAL A 363 7.03 15.99 25.22
C VAL A 363 7.74 17.10 25.98
N CYS A 364 7.89 18.27 25.36
CA CYS A 364 8.52 19.44 25.96
C CYS A 364 7.60 20.66 25.87
N PHE A 365 7.24 21.20 27.01
CA PHE A 365 6.42 22.38 27.19
C PHE A 365 7.30 23.63 27.35
N ALA A 366 6.90 24.73 26.71
CA ALA A 366 7.49 26.03 26.95
C ALA A 366 6.86 26.65 28.20
N VAL A 367 7.47 26.42 29.36
CA VAL A 367 7.03 26.97 30.64
C VAL A 367 7.02 28.51 30.57
N PRO A 368 5.88 29.17 30.84
CA PRO A 368 5.81 30.63 30.85
C PRO A 368 6.77 31.23 31.90
N ALA A 369 7.33 32.41 31.62
CA ALA A 369 8.49 32.96 32.34
C ALA A 369 8.28 33.20 33.85
N ASP A 370 7.04 33.47 34.29
CA ASP A 370 6.68 33.72 35.68
C ASP A 370 6.04 32.51 36.38
N PHE A 371 5.90 31.39 35.67
CA PHE A 371 5.40 30.13 36.23
C PHE A 371 6.55 29.19 36.57
N THR A 372 6.28 28.26 37.49
CA THR A 372 7.16 27.14 37.76
C THR A 372 6.41 25.83 37.60
N VAL A 373 7.11 24.79 37.17
CA VAL A 373 6.53 23.43 37.10
C VAL A 373 6.26 22.93 38.52
N THR A 374 5.10 22.29 38.72
CA THR A 374 4.76 21.67 40.01
C THR A 374 5.58 20.40 40.28
N ARG A 375 5.29 19.71 41.37
CA ARG A 375 5.87 18.42 41.70
C ARG A 375 5.47 17.39 40.64
N ARG A 376 6.48 16.82 39.97
CA ARG A 376 6.27 15.68 39.08
C ARG A 376 5.97 14.38 39.84
N ASP A 377 5.33 13.43 39.16
CA ASP A 377 5.10 12.05 39.62
C ASP A 377 4.44 12.01 41.02
N ALA A 378 3.48 12.90 41.26
CA ALA A 378 2.86 13.11 42.57
C ALA A 378 1.79 12.07 42.91
N GLY A 379 1.25 11.37 41.90
CA GLY A 379 0.03 10.58 42.03
C GLY A 379 -0.04 9.40 41.07
N SER A 380 -1.24 9.18 40.52
CA SER A 380 -1.44 8.22 39.43
C SER A 380 -1.11 8.90 38.11
N GLU A 381 -0.54 8.14 37.18
CA GLU A 381 -0.06 8.62 35.87
C GLU A 381 -1.13 9.38 35.04
N ASP A 382 -2.43 9.16 35.29
CA ASP A 382 -3.52 9.85 34.61
C ASP A 382 -3.95 11.18 35.27
N ARG A 383 -3.26 11.58 36.36
CA ARG A 383 -3.68 12.68 37.24
C ARG A 383 -2.54 13.46 37.87
N ASP A 384 -1.30 13.27 37.44
CA ASP A 384 -0.17 14.03 37.95
C ASP A 384 0.62 14.68 36.81
N SER A 385 1.70 15.37 37.18
CA SER A 385 2.54 16.08 36.22
C SER A 385 3.74 15.21 35.85
N ASP A 386 4.02 15.05 34.56
CA ASP A 386 5.16 14.26 34.08
C ASP A 386 6.39 15.11 33.77
N ALA A 387 6.17 16.39 33.48
CA ALA A 387 7.23 17.30 33.10
C ALA A 387 8.15 17.64 34.29
N GLY A 388 9.46 17.62 34.05
CA GLY A 388 10.46 18.11 35.00
C GLY A 388 10.57 19.65 35.00
N PRO A 389 11.43 20.23 35.86
CA PRO A 389 11.68 21.68 35.91
C PRO A 389 12.20 22.29 34.59
N ASP A 390 12.71 21.47 33.68
CA ASP A 390 13.11 21.87 32.32
C ASP A 390 11.94 21.93 31.34
N GLY A 391 10.72 21.61 31.80
CA GLY A 391 9.50 21.57 31.02
C GLY A 391 9.37 20.33 30.14
N CYS A 392 10.23 19.32 30.28
CA CYS A 392 10.16 18.11 29.46
C CYS A 392 9.80 16.87 30.28
N THR A 393 9.02 15.96 29.69
CA THR A 393 8.71 14.65 30.29
C THR A 393 9.91 13.71 30.18
N ALA A 394 9.85 12.57 30.89
CA ALA A 394 10.68 11.42 30.55
C ALA A 394 10.34 10.90 29.14
N PRO A 395 11.27 10.22 28.43
CA PRO A 395 10.96 9.56 27.17
C PRO A 395 9.90 8.47 27.36
N ARG A 396 8.92 8.43 26.46
CA ARG A 396 7.74 7.57 26.51
C ARG A 396 7.53 6.87 25.17
N THR A 397 7.12 5.60 25.21
CA THR A 397 7.09 4.72 24.04
C THR A 397 5.67 4.39 23.65
N VAL A 398 5.32 4.68 22.40
CA VAL A 398 4.04 4.33 21.78
C VAL A 398 4.28 3.39 20.61
N GLY A 399 3.38 2.44 20.38
CA GLY A 399 3.53 1.36 19.40
C GLY A 399 3.37 -0.03 20.02
N GLY A 400 3.21 -1.05 19.18
CA GLY A 400 2.93 -2.41 19.65
C GLY A 400 1.52 -2.55 20.28
N PRO A 401 1.36 -2.95 21.56
CA PRO A 401 0.03 -3.13 22.17
C PRO A 401 -0.62 -1.83 22.66
N SER A 402 0.11 -0.71 22.72
CA SER A 402 -0.41 0.58 23.18
C SER A 402 -0.22 1.65 22.10
N HIS A 403 -1.33 2.24 21.65
CA HIS A 403 -1.33 3.26 20.59
C HIS A 403 -1.79 4.63 21.10
N GLU A 404 -2.08 4.78 22.38
CA GLU A 404 -2.54 6.04 22.95
C GLU A 404 -1.84 6.25 24.29
N ASP A 405 -1.28 7.44 24.47
CA ASP A 405 -0.57 7.81 25.69
C ASP A 405 -0.94 9.24 26.13
N PHE A 406 -1.92 9.28 27.03
CA PHE A 406 -2.57 10.49 27.55
C PHE A 406 -2.12 10.86 28.97
N ALA A 407 -1.01 10.30 29.42
CA ALA A 407 -0.37 10.60 30.70
C ALA A 407 0.86 11.50 30.47
N ALA A 408 0.72 12.59 29.70
CA ALA A 408 1.85 13.50 29.46
C ALA A 408 1.40 14.89 29.77
N ASP A 409 1.42 15.22 31.04
CA ASP A 409 0.78 16.42 31.53
C ASP A 409 1.77 17.35 32.22
N LEU A 410 1.36 18.61 32.35
CA LEU A 410 2.13 19.64 33.02
C LEU A 410 1.26 20.44 33.99
N GLY A 411 1.56 20.33 35.28
CA GLY A 411 1.02 21.21 36.30
C GLY A 411 1.90 22.45 36.47
N LEU A 412 1.28 23.62 36.43
CA LEU A 412 1.95 24.91 36.53
C LEU A 412 1.54 25.65 37.80
N LEU A 413 2.52 25.98 38.63
CA LEU A 413 2.33 26.87 39.77
C LEU A 413 2.32 28.31 39.27
N SER A 414 1.19 29.00 39.52
CA SER A 414 1.09 30.42 39.26
C SER A 414 1.94 31.22 40.25
N PRO A 415 2.61 32.30 39.80
CA PRO A 415 3.24 33.25 40.69
C PRO A 415 2.19 33.87 41.64
N THR A 416 2.58 34.07 42.90
CA THR A 416 1.68 34.65 43.91
C THR A 416 1.95 36.12 44.15
N ASN A 417 0.90 36.82 44.58
CA ASN A 417 0.92 38.21 44.93
C ASN A 417 0.89 38.42 46.45
N ARG A 418 1.26 39.64 46.88
CA ARG A 418 1.24 40.07 48.28
C ARG A 418 0.65 41.47 48.41
N ILE A 419 -0.14 41.71 49.46
CA ILE A 419 -0.65 43.05 49.83
C ILE A 419 -0.58 43.27 51.34
N GLY A 420 -0.21 44.48 51.75
CA GLY A 420 -0.26 44.95 53.13
C GLY A 420 0.97 45.75 53.51
N ASP A 421 0.88 46.50 54.60
CA ASP A 421 2.00 47.24 55.16
C ASP A 421 1.76 47.57 56.65
N PHE A 422 0.96 48.58 56.97
CA PHE A 422 0.90 49.13 58.33
C PHE A 422 -0.46 49.69 58.77
N ALA A 423 -0.78 49.53 60.05
CA ALA A 423 -1.82 50.31 60.72
C ALA A 423 -1.21 51.05 61.91
N TRP A 424 -1.56 52.32 62.12
CA TRP A 424 -0.96 53.14 63.17
C TRP A 424 -1.97 53.99 63.93
N ALA A 425 -1.58 54.43 65.12
CA ALA A 425 -2.36 55.38 65.89
C ALA A 425 -2.00 56.80 65.44
N ASP A 426 -2.93 57.44 64.74
CA ASP A 426 -2.83 58.85 64.35
C ASP A 426 -3.17 59.71 65.57
N THR A 427 -2.12 60.18 66.23
CA THR A 427 -2.21 60.87 67.52
C THR A 427 -2.45 62.37 67.38
N ASN A 428 -2.11 62.94 66.23
CA ASN A 428 -2.28 64.37 65.95
C ASN A 428 -3.51 64.65 65.05
N GLY A 429 -4.08 63.61 64.44
CA GLY A 429 -5.28 63.65 63.61
C GLY A 429 -5.03 64.22 62.21
N ASP A 430 -3.80 64.22 61.71
CA ASP A 430 -3.44 64.85 60.44
C ASP A 430 -3.48 63.92 59.23
N GLY A 431 -3.72 62.63 59.45
CA GLY A 431 -3.86 61.63 58.39
C GLY A 431 -2.56 61.15 57.78
N ARG A 432 -1.41 61.49 58.36
CA ARG A 432 -0.07 61.08 57.92
C ARG A 432 0.57 60.14 58.91
N GLN A 433 1.45 59.28 58.41
CA GLN A 433 2.28 58.44 59.23
C GLN A 433 3.51 59.24 59.71
N ASP A 434 3.37 59.90 60.85
CA ASP A 434 4.41 60.76 61.40
C ASP A 434 5.45 60.00 62.25
N ALA A 435 6.65 60.57 62.31
CA ALA A 435 7.71 60.03 63.17
C ALA A 435 7.31 60.12 64.66
N GLY A 436 7.23 58.96 65.32
CA GLY A 436 6.87 58.85 66.74
C GLY A 436 5.44 58.37 66.97
N GLU A 437 4.64 58.23 65.92
CA GLU A 437 3.34 57.58 65.99
C GLU A 437 3.49 56.07 66.06
N PRO A 438 2.91 55.41 67.07
CA PRO A 438 3.07 53.97 67.25
C PRO A 438 2.16 53.21 66.28
N GLY A 439 2.64 52.04 65.83
CA GLY A 439 1.78 51.09 65.16
C GLY A 439 0.63 50.61 66.06
N LEU A 440 -0.52 50.37 65.46
CA LEU A 440 -1.74 50.00 66.17
C LEU A 440 -1.96 48.49 66.06
N ALA A 441 -1.68 47.79 67.15
CA ALA A 441 -1.97 46.38 67.29
C ALA A 441 -3.46 46.11 67.49
N GLY A 442 -3.94 44.94 67.08
CA GLY A 442 -5.32 44.54 67.34
C GLY A 442 -6.34 45.01 66.30
N VAL A 443 -5.91 45.66 65.23
CA VAL A 443 -6.80 46.07 64.13
C VAL A 443 -7.18 44.84 63.33
N LYS A 444 -8.49 44.57 63.21
CA LYS A 444 -8.99 43.51 62.32
C LYS A 444 -8.87 43.99 60.88
N VAL A 445 -8.14 43.23 60.07
CA VAL A 445 -7.97 43.50 58.64
C VAL A 445 -8.64 42.39 57.85
N VAL A 446 -9.51 42.77 56.92
CA VAL A 446 -10.28 41.86 56.06
C VAL A 446 -9.92 42.13 54.61
N LEU A 447 -9.43 41.10 53.91
CA LEU A 447 -9.18 41.13 52.48
C LEU A 447 -10.42 40.64 51.73
N LYS A 448 -10.89 41.41 50.76
CA LYS A 448 -12.01 41.06 49.89
C LYS A 448 -11.57 40.97 48.43
N ASP A 449 -12.19 40.09 47.67
CA ASP A 449 -12.02 40.03 46.21
C ASP A 449 -12.86 41.09 45.48
N ALA A 450 -12.75 41.13 44.15
CA ALA A 450 -13.49 42.07 43.29
C ALA A 450 -15.02 41.94 43.37
N SER A 451 -15.55 40.81 43.87
CA SER A 451 -16.98 40.60 44.10
C SER A 451 -17.44 41.10 45.49
N GLY A 452 -16.49 41.50 46.34
CA GLY A 452 -16.71 41.91 47.73
C GLY A 452 -16.74 40.74 48.72
N LYS A 453 -16.43 39.52 48.29
CA LYS A 453 -16.37 38.35 49.17
C LYS A 453 -15.08 38.35 49.97
N GLU A 454 -15.16 38.03 51.26
CA GLU A 454 -13.97 37.85 52.10
C GLU A 454 -13.11 36.69 51.58
N VAL A 455 -11.85 36.99 51.29
CA VAL A 455 -10.80 36.06 50.87
C VAL A 455 -10.02 35.57 52.09
N SER A 456 -9.68 36.48 52.99
CA SER A 456 -8.93 36.19 54.22
C SER A 456 -9.10 37.33 55.24
N SER A 457 -8.81 37.07 56.51
CA SER A 457 -8.72 38.10 57.53
C SER A 457 -7.65 37.79 58.57
N LEU A 458 -7.09 38.84 59.16
CA LEU A 458 -6.05 38.78 60.17
C LEU A 458 -6.22 39.91 61.19
N VAL A 459 -5.32 39.96 62.16
CA VAL A 459 -5.17 41.06 63.11
C VAL A 459 -3.75 41.62 63.02
N THR A 460 -3.60 42.95 63.03
CA THR A 460 -2.28 43.59 62.98
C THR A 460 -1.39 43.18 64.14
N GLY A 461 -0.09 43.06 63.86
CA GLY A 461 0.93 42.71 64.82
C GLY A 461 1.13 43.76 65.93
N PRO A 462 1.94 43.47 66.96
CA PRO A 462 2.24 44.39 68.06
C PRO A 462 2.81 45.75 67.62
N ASP A 463 3.43 45.77 66.45
CA ASP A 463 4.01 46.94 65.80
C ASP A 463 3.09 47.55 64.74
N GLY A 464 1.84 47.09 64.59
CA GLY A 464 0.91 47.58 63.57
C GLY A 464 1.04 46.92 62.20
N SER A 465 2.02 46.04 61.98
CA SER A 465 2.26 45.41 60.68
C SER A 465 1.19 44.40 60.29
N TYR A 466 0.95 44.27 58.98
CA TYR A 466 0.15 43.18 58.43
C TYR A 466 0.54 42.82 56.98
N ALA A 467 0.23 41.60 56.55
CA ALA A 467 0.40 41.18 55.16
C ALA A 467 -0.51 39.99 54.82
N PHE A 468 -1.03 39.99 53.59
CA PHE A 468 -1.63 38.83 52.94
C PHE A 468 -0.70 38.38 51.82
N ASP A 469 -0.08 37.22 52.02
CA ASP A 469 0.77 36.55 51.02
C ASP A 469 -0.01 35.49 50.23
N GLY A 470 0.56 35.01 49.13
CA GLY A 470 0.02 33.85 48.42
C GLY A 470 -1.23 34.13 47.59
N LEU A 471 -1.48 35.39 47.23
CA LEU A 471 -2.69 35.81 46.53
C LEU A 471 -2.62 35.47 45.04
N GLU A 472 -3.75 35.05 44.46
CA GLU A 472 -3.87 34.90 43.00
C GLU A 472 -3.90 36.27 42.29
N ASP A 473 -3.86 36.26 40.97
CA ASP A 473 -4.03 37.47 40.16
C ASP A 473 -5.47 37.97 40.27
N GLY A 474 -5.64 39.25 40.56
CA GLY A 474 -6.96 39.77 40.86
C GLY A 474 -6.95 41.20 41.35
N THR A 475 -8.13 41.68 41.73
CA THR A 475 -8.29 42.98 42.38
C THR A 475 -8.81 42.73 43.78
N TYR A 476 -8.14 43.34 44.76
CA TYR A 476 -8.40 43.11 46.18
C TYR A 476 -8.69 44.41 46.91
N GLN A 477 -9.61 44.37 47.86
CA GLN A 477 -9.92 45.49 48.75
C GLN A 477 -9.57 45.11 50.19
N VAL A 478 -8.84 45.98 50.87
CA VAL A 478 -8.47 45.81 52.29
C VAL A 478 -9.39 46.67 53.14
N CYS A 479 -10.05 46.08 54.12
CA CYS A 479 -10.93 46.77 55.06
C CYS A 479 -10.45 46.60 56.50
N PHE A 480 -10.40 47.70 57.23
CA PHE A 480 -9.88 47.77 58.57
C PHE A 480 -10.99 48.07 59.57
N THR A 481 -10.89 47.47 60.76
CA THR A 481 -11.80 47.74 61.88
C THR A 481 -11.03 47.69 63.19
N ALA A 482 -11.07 48.78 63.95
CA ALA A 482 -10.36 48.91 65.22
C ALA A 482 -11.34 49.36 66.32
N ASP A 483 -11.46 48.57 67.39
CA ASP A 483 -12.34 48.91 68.50
C ASP A 483 -11.87 50.19 69.21
N GLY A 484 -12.81 51.12 69.45
CA GLY A 484 -12.52 52.38 70.12
C GLY A 484 -11.72 53.40 69.30
N HIS A 485 -11.50 53.12 68.00
CA HIS A 485 -10.84 54.03 67.07
C HIS A 485 -11.68 54.19 65.78
N HIS A 486 -11.38 55.20 65.00
CA HIS A 486 -11.92 55.39 63.65
C HIS A 486 -10.80 55.76 62.68
N PRO A 487 -10.90 55.38 61.39
CA PRO A 487 -9.89 55.76 60.41
C PRO A 487 -9.78 57.29 60.30
N THR A 488 -8.56 57.77 60.13
CA THR A 488 -8.23 59.19 59.91
C THR A 488 -8.48 59.61 58.46
N ALA A 489 -8.24 60.89 58.14
CA ALA A 489 -8.43 61.43 56.79
C ALA A 489 -7.61 60.65 55.74
N LYS A 490 -8.33 60.10 54.76
CA LYS A 490 -7.75 59.35 53.65
C LYS A 490 -6.91 60.23 52.71
N ASP A 491 -5.87 59.66 52.11
CA ASP A 491 -5.06 60.23 51.03
C ASP A 491 -4.37 61.57 51.40
N THR A 492 -3.97 61.71 52.66
CA THR A 492 -3.42 62.98 53.20
C THR A 492 -1.90 63.05 53.10
N GLY A 493 -1.27 62.72 51.98
CA GLY A 493 0.19 62.77 51.90
C GLY A 493 0.77 62.14 50.65
N ASP A 494 1.96 61.57 50.80
CA ASP A 494 2.53 60.65 49.81
C ASP A 494 1.98 59.24 50.12
N ASP A 495 1.65 58.46 49.07
CA ASP A 495 1.00 57.12 49.13
C ASP A 495 1.74 56.06 49.98
N THR A 496 2.98 56.32 50.39
CA THR A 496 3.75 55.42 51.27
C THR A 496 3.68 55.80 52.75
N GLY A 497 2.88 56.81 53.12
CA GLY A 497 2.83 57.36 54.47
C GLY A 497 1.57 58.17 54.75
N ASP A 498 0.51 57.93 53.99
CA ASP A 498 -0.84 58.41 54.27
C ASP A 498 -1.76 57.25 54.64
N SER A 499 -3.02 57.55 54.94
CA SER A 499 -4.03 56.54 55.26
C SER A 499 -4.85 56.23 54.01
N ASP A 500 -4.98 54.96 53.64
CA ASP A 500 -5.83 54.52 52.53
C ASP A 500 -7.26 54.21 52.94
N ALA A 501 -7.48 53.92 54.22
CA ALA A 501 -8.79 53.54 54.72
C ALA A 501 -9.75 54.74 54.69
N ASP A 502 -10.83 54.63 53.91
CA ASP A 502 -11.89 55.64 53.88
C ASP A 502 -12.60 55.74 55.25
N PRO A 503 -12.72 56.95 55.86
CA PRO A 503 -13.31 57.11 57.19
C PRO A 503 -14.74 56.59 57.36
N ALA A 504 -15.52 56.53 56.28
CA ALA A 504 -16.92 56.12 56.32
C ALA A 504 -17.07 54.59 56.24
N SER A 505 -16.25 53.93 55.43
CA SER A 505 -16.34 52.50 55.16
C SER A 505 -15.27 51.65 55.87
N GLY A 506 -14.17 52.27 56.27
CA GLY A 506 -12.98 51.60 56.79
C GLY A 506 -12.18 50.83 55.73
N CYS A 507 -12.50 50.98 54.45
CA CYS A 507 -11.86 50.22 53.38
C CYS A 507 -10.98 51.11 52.50
N ALA A 508 -9.86 50.56 52.04
CA ALA A 508 -9.05 51.15 50.98
C ALA A 508 -9.72 50.99 49.60
N ASP A 509 -9.24 51.75 48.63
CA ASP A 509 -9.63 51.54 47.23
C ASP A 509 -9.15 50.17 46.72
N PRO A 510 -9.88 49.51 45.80
CA PRO A 510 -9.46 48.21 45.27
C PRO A 510 -8.10 48.29 44.56
N ARG A 511 -7.17 47.41 44.96
CA ARG A 511 -5.80 47.33 44.44
C ARG A 511 -5.66 46.14 43.46
N PRO A 512 -5.26 46.37 42.18
CA PRO A 512 -5.00 45.29 41.24
C PRO A 512 -3.61 44.67 41.49
N LEU A 513 -3.56 43.34 41.61
CA LEU A 513 -2.35 42.53 41.71
C LEU A 513 -2.26 41.57 40.53
N GLY A 514 -1.05 41.40 39.99
CA GLY A 514 -0.81 40.53 38.83
C GLY A 514 0.57 40.75 38.21
N PRO A 515 0.77 40.37 36.93
CA PRO A 515 2.09 40.40 36.27
C PRO A 515 2.78 41.77 36.29
N GLY A 516 2.01 42.87 36.36
CA GLY A 516 2.54 44.24 36.42
C GLY A 516 2.85 44.77 37.84
N LYS A 517 2.27 44.17 38.89
CA LYS A 517 2.46 44.55 40.30
C LYS A 517 2.17 43.34 41.18
N ARG A 518 3.22 42.56 41.50
CA ARG A 518 3.13 41.34 42.32
C ARG A 518 3.04 41.63 43.82
N GLU A 519 3.47 42.82 44.23
CA GLU A 519 3.51 43.21 45.64
C GLU A 519 3.02 44.65 45.79
N ASP A 520 2.15 44.87 46.77
CA ASP A 520 1.62 46.18 47.13
C ASP A 520 1.79 46.44 48.64
N ARG A 521 2.69 47.39 48.97
CA ARG A 521 3.05 47.79 50.35
C ARG A 521 2.76 49.27 50.60
N THR A 522 1.64 49.75 50.07
CA THR A 522 1.18 51.13 50.20
C THR A 522 -0.30 51.12 50.57
N VAL A 523 -0.67 50.20 51.46
CA VAL A 523 -2.05 50.03 51.89
C VAL A 523 -2.05 50.11 53.40
N ASP A 524 -2.24 51.32 53.88
CA ASP A 524 -2.04 51.70 55.26
C ASP A 524 -3.32 52.28 55.87
N ALA A 525 -3.42 52.23 57.19
CA ALA A 525 -4.58 52.78 57.90
C ALA A 525 -4.20 53.47 59.20
N GLY A 526 -4.39 54.79 59.22
CA GLY A 526 -4.22 55.62 60.41
C GLY A 526 -5.51 55.69 61.22
N PHE A 527 -5.39 55.66 62.54
CA PHE A 527 -6.54 55.58 63.45
C PHE A 527 -6.51 56.63 64.56
N ALA A 528 -7.53 57.47 64.63
CA ALA A 528 -7.75 58.38 65.73
C ALA A 528 -8.67 57.75 66.80
N ALA A 529 -8.41 58.04 68.08
CA ALA A 529 -9.23 57.53 69.18
C ALA A 529 -10.65 58.10 69.15
N THR A 530 -11.65 57.25 69.37
CA THR A 530 -13.05 57.67 69.44
C THR A 530 -13.31 58.36 70.78
N VAL A 531 -13.52 59.68 70.75
CA VAL A 531 -13.88 60.44 71.96
C VAL A 531 -15.29 60.03 72.40
N ARG A 532 -15.41 59.35 73.56
CA ARG A 532 -16.71 59.15 74.21
C ARG A 532 -17.20 60.50 74.73
N ALA A 533 -18.30 60.99 74.18
CA ALA A 533 -19.03 62.14 74.72
C ALA A 533 -19.63 61.85 76.10
#